data_AF-A0A087S139-F1
#
_entry.id   AF-A0A087S139-F1
#
_cell.length_a   1.000
_cell.length_b   1.000
_cell.length_c   1.000
_cell.angle_alpha   90.00
_cell.angle_beta   90.00
_cell.angle_gamma   90.00
#
_symmetry.space_group_name_H-M   'P 1'
#
loop_
_entity.id
_entity.type
_entity.pdbx_description
1 polymer ?
#
loop_
_entity_poly.entity_id
_entity_poly.type
_entity_poly.pdbx_seq_one_letter_code
_entity_poly.pdbx_strand_id
1 'polypeptide(L)'
;MSQAEPTLMMYERERILLEYIKENPSLHHNALLKLVVPKFMAKTTFEKTRDSLIDKEIIYTNTEKNMKFYHVTENYARKAAQHIEQTTNNSFHDLKIQIKRLETDFPHKDIDEKIHTSNSLLHRLLQTDNGFTILDSIKNPKKTLYRDEHLTIQQLIFQVYETIQNDKDSELLIPTITSFLGVIVPKNSLEK
;
A
#
# COMPACT_ATOMS: atom_id res chain seq x y z
N MET A 1 -8.83 0.00 13.28
CA MET A 1 -8.34 -1.38 13.13
C MET A 1 -6.90 -1.31 12.64
N SER A 2 -5.93 -1.79 13.42
CA SER A 2 -4.51 -1.71 13.07
C SER A 2 -4.21 -2.64 11.90
N GLN A 3 -3.74 -2.09 10.78
CA GLN A 3 -3.07 -2.89 9.76
C GLN A 3 -1.72 -3.32 10.34
N ALA A 4 -1.70 -4.44 11.05
CA ALA A 4 -0.47 -5.09 11.45
C ALA A 4 0.27 -5.51 10.17
N GLU A 5 1.56 -5.18 10.07
CA GLU A 5 2.38 -5.59 8.94
C GLU A 5 2.25 -7.11 8.71
N PRO A 6 2.06 -7.55 7.45
CA PRO A 6 1.91 -8.98 7.18
C PRO A 6 3.18 -9.73 7.58
N THR A 7 3.06 -10.70 8.49
CA THR A 7 4.18 -11.58 8.84
C THR A 7 4.64 -12.40 7.64
N LEU A 8 5.93 -12.75 7.53
CA LEU A 8 6.46 -13.63 6.48
C LEU A 8 5.64 -14.93 6.31
N MET A 9 5.13 -15.47 7.42
CA MET A 9 4.25 -16.66 7.42
C MET A 9 2.93 -16.44 6.67
N MET A 10 2.39 -15.22 6.62
CA MET A 10 1.17 -14.92 5.88
C MET A 10 1.41 -15.04 4.37
N TYR A 11 2.47 -14.44 3.86
CA TYR A 11 2.82 -14.52 2.44
C TYR A 11 3.15 -15.95 2.00
N GLU A 12 3.83 -16.72 2.87
CA GLU A 12 4.10 -18.13 2.59
C GLU A 12 2.81 -18.94 2.45
N ARG A 13 1.84 -18.72 3.35
CA ARG A 13 0.53 -19.41 3.30
C ARG A 13 -0.26 -19.04 2.06
N GLU A 14 -0.28 -17.77 1.68
CA GLU A 14 -0.90 -17.30 0.43
C GLU A 14 -0.27 -17.95 -0.79
N ARG A 15 1.08 -17.98 -0.85
CA ARG A 15 1.83 -18.64 -1.92
C ARG A 15 1.46 -20.13 -2.03
N ILE A 16 1.48 -20.85 -0.91
CA ILE A 16 1.13 -22.29 -0.87
C ILE A 16 -0.30 -22.51 -1.37
N LEU A 17 -1.28 -21.75 -0.85
CA LEU A 17 -2.67 -21.94 -1.25
C LEU A 17 -2.86 -21.64 -2.75
N LEU A 18 -2.24 -20.57 -3.25
CA LEU A 18 -2.30 -20.21 -4.67
C LEU A 18 -1.69 -21.29 -5.57
N GLU A 19 -0.57 -21.89 -5.17
CA GLU A 19 0.09 -23.00 -5.88
C GLU A 19 -0.84 -24.20 -6.01
N TYR A 20 -1.47 -24.64 -4.90
CA TYR A 20 -2.43 -25.74 -4.93
C TYR A 20 -3.67 -25.46 -5.78
N ILE A 21 -4.18 -24.22 -5.77
CA ILE A 21 -5.29 -23.81 -6.63
C ILE A 21 -4.90 -23.90 -8.11
N LYS A 22 -3.69 -23.44 -8.45
CA LYS A 22 -3.17 -23.45 -9.83
C LYS A 22 -2.95 -24.86 -10.36
N GLU A 23 -2.43 -25.75 -9.52
CA GLU A 23 -2.18 -27.15 -9.89
C GLU A 23 -3.46 -27.99 -9.95
N ASN A 24 -4.52 -27.60 -9.23
CA ASN A 24 -5.73 -28.39 -9.08
C ASN A 24 -7.02 -27.58 -9.35
N PRO A 25 -7.19 -27.00 -10.55
CA PRO A 25 -8.27 -26.03 -10.85
C PRO A 25 -9.68 -26.64 -10.81
N SER A 26 -9.80 -27.97 -10.91
CA SER A 26 -11.08 -28.69 -10.87
C SER A 26 -11.47 -29.16 -9.47
N LEU A 27 -10.66 -28.89 -8.44
CA LEU A 27 -10.99 -29.31 -7.08
C LEU A 27 -11.96 -28.32 -6.44
N HIS A 28 -13.07 -28.86 -5.95
CA HIS A 28 -13.98 -28.09 -5.10
C HIS A 28 -13.35 -27.82 -3.72
N HIS A 29 -13.86 -26.81 -3.03
CA HIS A 29 -13.36 -26.31 -1.74
C HIS A 29 -13.01 -27.41 -0.73
N ASN A 30 -13.90 -28.36 -0.45
CA ASN A 30 -13.63 -29.42 0.53
C ASN A 30 -12.48 -30.37 0.13
N ALA A 31 -12.26 -30.59 -1.17
CA ALA A 31 -11.15 -31.42 -1.65
C ALA A 31 -9.83 -30.66 -1.53
N LEU A 32 -9.81 -29.38 -1.94
CA LEU A 32 -8.67 -28.48 -1.75
C LEU A 32 -8.30 -28.34 -0.27
N LEU A 33 -9.31 -28.17 0.60
CA LEU A 33 -9.12 -28.06 2.05
C LEU A 33 -8.40 -29.28 2.61
N LYS A 34 -8.74 -30.50 2.17
CA LYS A 34 -8.09 -31.75 2.62
C LYS A 34 -6.63 -31.87 2.18
N LEU A 35 -6.23 -31.24 1.07
CA LEU A 35 -4.84 -31.23 0.61
C LEU A 35 -3.97 -30.28 1.42
N VAL A 36 -4.53 -29.13 1.78
CA VAL A 36 -3.78 -28.05 2.44
C VAL A 36 -3.82 -28.18 3.97
N VAL A 37 -4.93 -28.66 4.53
CA VAL A 37 -5.18 -28.80 5.97
C VAL A 37 -5.16 -30.28 6.36
N PRO A 38 -4.44 -30.67 7.44
CA PRO A 38 -3.67 -29.82 8.36
C PRO A 38 -2.23 -29.57 7.92
N LYS A 39 -1.81 -30.06 6.75
CA LYS A 39 -0.41 -30.14 6.33
C LYS A 39 0.36 -28.81 6.42
N PHE A 40 -0.24 -27.70 6.00
CA PHE A 40 0.42 -26.39 5.94
C PHE A 40 -0.18 -25.35 6.88
N MET A 41 -1.44 -25.53 7.27
CA MET A 41 -2.17 -24.57 8.11
C MET A 41 -3.42 -25.20 8.73
N ALA A 42 -3.93 -24.57 9.78
CA ALA A 42 -5.23 -24.91 10.38
C ALA A 42 -6.38 -24.45 9.48
N LYS A 43 -7.58 -25.04 9.66
CA LYS A 43 -8.77 -24.73 8.86
C LYS A 43 -9.14 -23.24 8.88
N THR A 44 -9.17 -22.63 10.06
CA THR A 44 -9.50 -21.19 10.21
C THR A 44 -8.45 -20.30 9.53
N THR A 45 -7.18 -20.71 9.54
CA THR A 45 -6.11 -20.02 8.81
C THR A 45 -6.29 -20.15 7.30
N PHE A 46 -6.62 -21.35 6.80
CA PHE A 46 -6.94 -21.56 5.39
C PHE A 46 -8.06 -20.63 4.91
N GLU A 47 -9.14 -20.52 5.68
CA GLU A 47 -10.27 -19.65 5.33
C GLU A 47 -9.85 -18.18 5.23
N LYS A 48 -9.08 -17.67 6.20
CA LYS A 48 -8.53 -16.32 6.17
C LYS A 48 -7.56 -16.10 5.01
N THR A 49 -6.70 -17.07 4.72
CA THR A 49 -5.75 -17.00 3.59
C THR A 49 -6.49 -16.99 2.26
N ARG A 50 -7.54 -17.82 2.11
CA ARG A 50 -8.42 -17.81 0.94
C ARG A 50 -9.09 -16.44 0.79
N ASP A 51 -9.69 -15.93 1.85
CA ASP A 51 -10.42 -14.66 1.81
C ASP A 51 -9.46 -13.52 1.43
N SER A 52 -8.24 -13.50 1.97
CA SER A 52 -7.20 -12.55 1.57
C SER A 52 -6.83 -12.64 0.08
N LEU A 53 -6.73 -13.85 -0.50
CA LEU A 53 -6.48 -14.01 -1.94
C LEU A 53 -7.66 -13.51 -2.80
N ILE A 54 -8.90 -13.65 -2.31
CA ILE A 54 -10.11 -13.16 -2.98
C ILE A 54 -10.18 -11.64 -2.89
N ASP A 55 -9.94 -11.07 -1.70
CA ASP A 55 -9.96 -9.63 -1.44
C ASP A 55 -8.89 -8.90 -2.27
N LYS A 56 -7.74 -9.55 -2.51
CA LYS A 56 -6.67 -9.06 -3.38
C LYS A 56 -6.93 -9.32 -4.88
N GLU A 57 -8.07 -9.91 -5.22
CA GLU A 57 -8.47 -10.33 -6.56
C GLU A 57 -7.48 -11.27 -7.27
N ILE A 58 -6.61 -11.94 -6.51
CA ILE A 58 -5.62 -12.90 -7.03
C ILE A 58 -6.33 -14.16 -7.53
N ILE A 59 -7.38 -14.56 -6.81
CA ILE A 59 -8.28 -15.64 -7.20
C ILE A 59 -9.73 -15.15 -7.21
N TYR A 60 -10.58 -15.82 -7.96
CA TYR A 60 -12.04 -15.65 -7.89
C TYR A 60 -12.71 -16.98 -7.57
N THR A 61 -13.93 -16.90 -7.03
CA THR A 61 -14.74 -18.07 -6.70
C THR A 61 -15.80 -18.28 -7.77
N ASN A 62 -15.86 -19.48 -8.33
CA ASN A 62 -16.98 -19.95 -9.12
C ASN A 62 -17.84 -20.92 -8.29
N THR A 63 -19.16 -20.87 -8.45
CA THR A 63 -20.07 -21.82 -7.79
C THR A 63 -20.80 -22.63 -8.85
N GLU A 64 -20.60 -23.93 -8.83
CA GLU A 64 -21.33 -24.87 -9.68
C GLU A 64 -22.19 -25.77 -8.80
N LYS A 65 -23.51 -25.73 -9.00
CA LYS A 65 -24.50 -26.33 -8.10
C LYS A 65 -24.30 -25.78 -6.66
N ASN A 66 -23.86 -26.63 -5.73
CA ASN A 66 -23.57 -26.27 -4.33
C ASN A 66 -22.07 -26.38 -3.99
N MET A 67 -21.19 -26.46 -4.99
CA MET A 67 -19.75 -26.60 -4.81
C MET A 67 -19.03 -25.32 -5.22
N LYS A 68 -18.07 -24.90 -4.40
CA LYS A 68 -17.21 -23.73 -4.66
C LYS A 68 -15.90 -24.19 -5.27
N PHE A 69 -15.47 -23.52 -6.32
CA PHE A 69 -14.19 -23.71 -7.01
C PHE A 69 -13.42 -22.39 -7.00
N TYR A 70 -12.11 -22.49 -6.94
CA TYR A 70 -11.22 -21.33 -6.92
C TYR A 70 -10.39 -21.32 -8.18
N HIS A 71 -10.30 -20.17 -8.84
CA HIS A 71 -9.55 -20.01 -10.07
C HIS A 71 -8.66 -18.78 -9.97
N VAL A 72 -7.47 -18.88 -10.54
CA VAL A 72 -6.54 -17.75 -10.63
C VAL A 72 -7.11 -16.70 -11.58
N THR A 73 -7.05 -15.43 -11.19
CA THR A 73 -7.48 -14.33 -12.03
C THR A 73 -6.55 -14.19 -13.23
N GLU A 74 -7.12 -14.26 -14.43
CA GLU A 74 -6.36 -14.04 -15.66
C GLU A 74 -5.87 -12.60 -15.76
N ASN A 75 -4.69 -12.43 -16.35
CA ASN A 75 -4.04 -11.14 -16.57
C ASN A 75 -3.88 -10.32 -15.27
N TYR A 76 -3.71 -10.99 -14.13
CA TYR A 76 -3.60 -10.33 -12.81
C TYR A 76 -2.55 -9.22 -12.79
N ALA A 77 -1.35 -9.45 -13.33
CA ALA A 77 -0.30 -8.44 -13.36
C ALA A 77 -0.74 -7.13 -14.06
N ARG A 78 -1.49 -7.24 -15.17
CA ARG A 78 -2.03 -6.08 -15.88
C ARG A 78 -3.12 -5.39 -15.06
N LYS A 79 -4.03 -6.14 -14.46
CA LYS A 79 -5.09 -5.59 -13.59
C LYS A 79 -4.50 -4.90 -12.36
N ALA A 80 -3.51 -5.51 -11.72
CA ALA A 80 -2.79 -4.95 -10.59
C ALA A 80 -2.09 -3.64 -10.98
N ALA A 81 -1.40 -3.59 -12.12
CA ALA A 81 -0.79 -2.35 -12.61
C ALA A 81 -1.83 -1.25 -12.88
N GLN A 82 -2.99 -1.59 -13.47
CA GLN A 82 -4.08 -0.64 -13.67
C GLN A 82 -4.67 -0.14 -12.36
N HIS A 83 -4.83 -1.02 -11.37
CA HIS A 83 -5.33 -0.65 -10.06
C HIS A 83 -4.36 0.30 -9.35
N ILE A 84 -3.06 -0.02 -9.33
CA ILE A 84 -2.01 0.84 -8.78
C ILE A 84 -2.05 2.22 -9.46
N GLU A 85 -2.17 2.26 -10.79
CA GLU A 85 -2.28 3.52 -11.54
C GLU A 85 -3.49 4.34 -11.11
N GLN A 86 -4.67 3.72 -11.02
CA GLN A 86 -5.89 4.41 -10.60
C GLN A 86 -5.77 4.96 -9.17
N THR A 87 -5.33 4.14 -8.21
CA THR A 87 -5.22 4.56 -6.81
C THR A 87 -4.14 5.62 -6.62
N THR A 88 -3.02 5.51 -7.34
CA THR A 88 -1.92 6.48 -7.27
C THR A 88 -2.37 7.84 -7.82
N ASN A 89 -3.03 7.87 -8.99
CA ASN A 89 -3.56 9.10 -9.57
C ASN A 89 -4.62 9.76 -8.69
N ASN A 90 -5.54 8.98 -8.12
CA ASN A 90 -6.54 9.52 -7.18
C ASN A 90 -5.86 10.15 -5.96
N SER A 91 -4.92 9.44 -5.33
CA SER A 91 -4.16 9.98 -4.19
C SER A 91 -3.37 11.24 -4.56
N PHE A 92 -2.75 11.27 -5.74
CA PHE A 92 -2.03 12.45 -6.24
C PHE A 92 -2.93 13.67 -6.36
N HIS A 93 -4.12 13.52 -6.97
CA HIS A 93 -5.08 14.62 -7.10
C HIS A 93 -5.62 15.08 -5.74
N ASP A 94 -5.96 14.15 -4.85
CA ASP A 94 -6.43 14.46 -3.52
C ASP A 94 -5.38 15.21 -2.69
N LEU A 95 -4.11 14.79 -2.75
CA LEU A 95 -3.01 15.44 -2.05
C LEU A 95 -2.80 16.88 -2.53
N LYS A 96 -2.88 17.12 -3.84
CA LYS A 96 -2.81 18.49 -4.38
C LYS A 96 -3.90 19.40 -3.81
N ILE A 97 -5.11 18.89 -3.63
CA ILE A 97 -6.22 19.67 -3.05
C ILE A 97 -5.99 19.91 -1.56
N GLN A 98 -5.55 18.89 -0.83
CA GLN A 98 -5.31 19.00 0.62
C GLN A 98 -4.18 19.99 0.94
N ILE A 99 -3.08 19.94 0.19
CA ILE A 99 -1.92 20.82 0.42
C ILE A 99 -2.25 22.27 0.06
N LYS A 100 -3.07 22.51 -0.97
CA LYS A 100 -3.56 23.87 -1.27
C LYS A 100 -4.34 24.51 -0.13
N ARG A 101 -4.98 23.72 0.73
CA ARG A 101 -5.71 24.20 1.92
C ARG A 101 -4.84 24.23 3.17
N LEU A 102 -3.63 23.65 3.11
CA LEU A 102 -2.75 23.56 4.25
C LEU A 102 -2.34 24.96 4.73
N GLU A 103 -1.93 25.84 3.83
CA GLU A 103 -1.52 27.21 4.18
C GLU A 103 -2.60 28.00 4.93
N THR A 104 -3.88 27.77 4.61
CA THR A 104 -5.00 28.46 5.27
C THR A 104 -5.37 27.81 6.59
N ASP A 105 -5.40 26.49 6.65
CA ASP A 105 -5.97 25.77 7.78
C ASP A 105 -4.93 25.49 8.87
N PHE A 106 -3.65 25.35 8.49
CA PHE A 106 -2.57 24.94 9.37
C PHE A 106 -2.32 25.89 10.55
N PRO A 107 -2.28 27.23 10.38
CA PRO A 107 -2.03 28.16 11.49
C PRO A 107 -3.08 28.11 12.60
N HIS A 108 -4.29 27.63 12.28
CA HIS A 108 -5.44 27.57 13.18
C HIS A 108 -5.53 26.26 13.98
N LYS A 109 -4.65 25.29 13.70
CA LYS A 109 -4.59 23.99 14.37
C LYS A 109 -3.80 24.05 15.65
N ASP A 110 -4.07 23.12 16.57
CA ASP A 110 -3.17 22.87 17.69
C ASP A 110 -1.92 22.10 17.25
N ILE A 111 -0.93 22.01 18.14
CA ILE A 111 0.38 21.43 17.83
C ILE A 111 0.29 19.93 17.47
N ASP A 112 -0.58 19.18 18.13
CA ASP A 112 -0.73 17.74 17.89
C ASP A 112 -1.41 17.49 16.55
N GLU A 113 -2.42 18.29 16.23
CA GLU A 113 -3.08 18.28 14.92
C GLU A 113 -2.12 18.65 13.78
N LYS A 114 -1.25 19.64 14.00
CA LYS A 114 -0.21 20.04 13.03
C LYS A 114 0.76 18.89 12.77
N ILE A 115 1.27 18.26 13.83
CA ILE A 115 2.17 17.09 13.73
C ILE A 115 1.49 15.96 12.96
N HIS A 116 0.26 15.60 13.34
CA HIS A 116 -0.48 14.52 12.68
C HIS A 116 -0.73 14.81 11.20
N THR A 117 -1.20 16.02 10.89
CA THR A 117 -1.51 16.45 9.52
C THR A 117 -0.26 16.41 8.64
N SER A 118 0.84 17.00 9.10
CA SER A 118 2.11 17.02 8.38
C SER A 118 2.67 15.62 8.13
N ASN A 119 2.72 14.78 9.16
CA ASN A 119 3.21 13.41 9.03
C ASN A 119 2.33 12.59 8.07
N SER A 120 1.02 12.73 8.16
CA SER A 120 0.06 12.04 7.27
C SER A 120 0.24 12.48 5.81
N LEU A 121 0.36 13.79 5.56
CA LEU A 121 0.58 14.32 4.20
C LEU A 121 1.91 13.87 3.62
N LEU A 122 3.00 14.01 4.37
CA LEU A 122 4.34 13.60 3.91
C LEU A 122 4.40 12.10 3.63
N HIS A 123 3.84 11.28 4.52
CA HIS A 123 3.76 9.84 4.31
C HIS A 123 2.98 9.49 3.04
N ARG A 124 1.81 10.11 2.84
CA ARG A 124 0.99 9.87 1.64
C ARG A 124 1.65 10.37 0.36
N LEU A 125 2.36 11.50 0.38
CA LEU A 125 3.14 11.98 -0.75
C LEU A 125 4.20 10.96 -1.17
N LEU A 126 4.96 10.42 -0.20
CA LEU A 126 5.97 9.40 -0.47
C LEU A 126 5.35 8.07 -0.96
N GLN A 127 4.21 7.66 -0.39
CA GLN A 127 3.48 6.48 -0.87
C GLN A 127 2.98 6.66 -2.31
N THR A 128 2.44 7.84 -2.64
CA THR A 128 2.02 8.16 -4.02
C THR A 128 3.22 8.16 -4.96
N ASP A 129 4.35 8.75 -4.56
CA ASP A 129 5.57 8.76 -5.38
C ASP A 129 6.07 7.35 -5.69
N ASN A 130 6.11 6.48 -4.68
CA ASN A 130 6.42 5.06 -4.84
C ASN A 130 5.47 4.36 -5.82
N GLY A 131 4.18 4.70 -5.80
CA GLY A 131 3.20 4.19 -6.76
C GLY A 131 3.60 4.49 -8.20
N PHE A 132 3.99 5.73 -8.49
CA PHE A 132 4.49 6.12 -9.81
C PHE A 132 5.82 5.44 -10.15
N THR A 133 6.76 5.33 -9.20
CA THR A 133 8.02 4.61 -9.42
C THR A 133 7.81 3.13 -9.76
N ILE A 134 6.87 2.46 -9.09
CA ILE A 134 6.48 1.08 -9.38
C ILE A 134 5.89 0.99 -10.80
N LEU A 135 5.01 1.92 -11.19
CA LEU A 135 4.40 1.93 -12.51
C LEU A 135 5.42 2.17 -13.62
N ASP A 136 6.35 3.11 -13.43
CA ASP A 136 7.49 3.33 -14.34
C ASP A 136 8.29 2.04 -14.51
N SER A 137 8.60 1.38 -13.41
CA SER A 137 9.39 0.14 -13.41
C SER A 137 8.68 -1.01 -14.13
N ILE A 138 7.36 -1.16 -13.92
CA ILE A 138 6.56 -2.25 -14.52
C ILE A 138 6.26 -1.97 -16.00
N LYS A 139 5.95 -0.72 -16.36
CA LYS A 139 5.55 -0.36 -17.72
C LYS A 139 6.74 -0.13 -18.65
N ASN A 140 7.75 0.59 -18.19
CA ASN A 140 8.97 0.84 -18.96
C ASN A 140 10.15 1.24 -18.06
N PRO A 141 11.00 0.30 -17.62
CA PRO A 141 12.09 0.60 -16.69
C PRO A 141 13.19 1.50 -17.29
N LYS A 142 13.16 1.79 -18.60
CA LYS A 142 14.13 2.66 -19.28
C LYS A 142 13.64 4.10 -19.42
N LYS A 143 12.39 4.40 -19.02
CA LYS A 143 11.80 5.72 -19.17
C LYS A 143 10.93 6.06 -17.97
N THR A 144 11.15 7.23 -17.39
CA THR A 144 10.24 7.83 -16.39
C THR A 144 9.00 8.35 -17.12
N LEU A 145 7.88 7.63 -17.04
CA LEU A 145 6.61 8.01 -17.66
C LEU A 145 5.92 9.10 -16.85
N TYR A 146 6.02 9.05 -15.52
CA TYR A 146 5.35 9.98 -14.59
C TYR A 146 6.28 11.09 -14.07
N ARG A 147 7.16 11.60 -14.94
CA ARG A 147 8.20 12.58 -14.56
C ARG A 147 7.62 13.86 -13.96
N ASP A 148 6.53 14.36 -14.54
CA ASP A 148 5.92 15.62 -14.11
C ASP A 148 5.19 15.45 -12.77
N GLU A 149 4.61 14.27 -12.54
CA GLU A 149 4.00 13.88 -11.28
C GLU A 149 5.06 13.79 -10.18
N HIS A 150 6.20 13.11 -10.44
CA HIS A 150 7.33 13.07 -9.51
C HIS A 150 7.83 14.47 -9.13
N LEU A 151 8.02 15.35 -10.13
CA LEU A 151 8.44 16.73 -9.88
C LEU A 151 7.38 17.51 -9.07
N THR A 152 6.09 17.30 -9.37
CA THR A 152 5.00 17.92 -8.63
C THR A 152 5.00 17.44 -7.19
N ILE A 153 5.18 16.14 -6.93
CA ILE A 153 5.27 15.60 -5.57
C ILE A 153 6.43 16.22 -4.80
N GLN A 154 7.60 16.37 -5.44
CA GLN A 154 8.73 17.07 -4.83
C GLN A 154 8.36 18.51 -4.42
N GLN A 155 7.64 19.25 -5.27
CA GLN A 155 7.17 20.60 -4.96
C GLN A 155 6.13 20.61 -3.82
N LEU A 156 5.22 19.64 -3.80
CA LEU A 156 4.23 19.48 -2.73
C LEU A 156 4.89 19.16 -1.39
N ILE A 157 5.91 18.29 -1.37
CA ILE A 157 6.71 18.01 -0.17
C ILE A 157 7.35 19.31 0.33
N PHE A 158 7.96 20.08 -0.58
CA PHE A 158 8.54 21.37 -0.22
C PHE A 158 7.50 22.33 0.39
N GLN A 159 6.31 22.44 -0.20
CA GLN A 159 5.22 23.28 0.35
C GLN A 159 4.81 22.89 1.77
N VAL A 160 4.75 21.59 2.06
CA VAL A 160 4.48 21.10 3.42
C VAL A 160 5.59 21.57 4.39
N TYR A 161 6.85 21.42 3.99
CA TYR A 161 7.99 21.89 4.79
C TYR A 161 7.98 23.41 5.01
N GLU A 162 7.73 24.17 3.95
CA GLU A 162 7.65 25.62 4.01
C GLU A 162 6.53 26.08 4.95
N THR A 163 5.36 25.42 4.90
CA THR A 163 4.25 25.71 5.82
C THR A 163 4.63 25.45 7.28
N ILE A 164 5.32 24.34 7.56
CA ILE A 164 5.80 24.01 8.91
C ILE A 164 6.85 25.02 9.38
N GLN A 165 7.78 25.39 8.50
CA GLN A 165 8.89 26.28 8.84
C GLN A 165 8.41 27.71 9.13
N ASN A 166 7.37 28.16 8.44
CA ASN A 166 6.80 29.49 8.64
C ASN A 166 5.78 29.55 9.79
N ASP A 167 5.49 28.42 10.44
CA ASP A 167 4.58 28.39 11.59
C ASP A 167 5.26 28.88 12.88
N LYS A 168 4.48 29.49 13.77
CA LYS A 168 4.94 30.01 15.07
C LYS A 168 5.52 28.90 15.97
N ASP A 169 5.07 27.66 15.80
CA ASP A 169 5.47 26.50 16.59
C ASP A 169 6.59 25.69 15.89
N SER A 170 7.21 26.24 14.83
CA SER A 170 8.18 25.56 13.95
C SER A 170 9.35 24.90 14.68
N GLU A 171 9.88 25.52 15.74
CA GLU A 171 10.99 24.96 16.55
C GLU A 171 10.65 23.60 17.16
N LEU A 172 9.38 23.36 17.48
CA LEU A 172 8.89 22.09 18.01
C LEU A 172 8.45 21.14 16.88
N LEU A 173 7.82 21.69 15.84
CA LEU A 173 7.26 20.90 14.74
C LEU A 173 8.34 20.23 13.89
N ILE A 174 9.38 20.97 13.48
CA ILE A 174 10.43 20.48 12.59
C ILE A 174 11.10 19.21 13.15
N PRO A 175 11.71 19.21 14.36
CA PRO A 175 12.40 18.02 14.86
C PRO A 175 11.44 16.83 15.04
N THR A 176 10.19 17.09 15.44
CA THR A 176 9.19 16.04 15.65
C THR A 176 8.79 15.37 14.33
N ILE A 177 8.53 16.15 13.29
CA ILE A 177 8.15 15.67 11.95
C ILE A 177 9.35 15.01 11.27
N THR A 178 10.55 15.59 11.36
CA THR A 178 11.77 14.99 10.79
C THR A 178 12.13 13.68 11.50
N SER A 179 11.92 13.57 12.82
CA SER A 179 12.10 12.29 13.53
C SER A 179 11.16 11.20 13.00
N PHE A 180 9.92 11.55 12.65
CA PHE A 180 8.99 10.62 12.00
C PHE A 180 9.50 10.19 10.61
N LEU A 181 10.00 11.13 9.82
CA LEU A 181 10.62 10.82 8.53
C LEU A 181 11.92 10.01 8.65
N GLY A 182 12.65 10.11 9.77
CA GLY A 182 13.80 9.27 10.08
C GLY A 182 13.47 7.77 10.20
N VAL A 183 12.18 7.41 10.22
CA VAL A 183 11.72 6.01 10.07
C VAL A 183 11.68 5.59 8.60
N ILE A 184 11.48 6.55 7.68
CA ILE A 184 11.26 6.31 6.25
C ILE A 184 12.56 6.45 5.45
N VAL A 185 13.44 7.37 5.86
CA VAL A 185 14.77 7.55 5.24
C VAL A 185 15.72 6.44 5.71
N PRO A 186 16.61 5.91 4.85
CA PRO A 186 17.60 4.93 5.26
C PRO A 186 18.40 5.41 6.46
N LYS A 187 18.43 4.60 7.53
CA LYS A 187 19.26 4.87 8.71
C LYS A 187 20.70 4.47 8.42
N ASN A 188 21.65 5.29 8.88
CA ASN A 188 23.05 4.89 8.92
C ASN A 188 23.19 3.69 9.87
N SER A 189 23.58 2.54 9.34
CA SER A 189 23.79 1.29 10.09
C SER A 189 25.04 1.31 10.98
N LEU A 190 25.70 2.46 11.12
CA LEU A 190 26.97 2.64 11.83
C LEU A 190 26.82 3.17 13.26
N GLU A 191 25.61 3.46 13.73
CA GLU A 191 25.37 3.73 15.15
C GLU A 191 25.05 2.42 15.88
N LYS A 192 26.12 1.75 16.33
CA LYS A 192 26.08 0.72 17.38
C LYS A 192 26.84 1.22 18.60
#